data_AF-A0A810NM54-F1
#
_entry.id   AF-A0A810NM54-F1
#
_cell.length_a   1.000
_cell.length_b   1.000
_cell.length_c   1.000
_cell.angle_alpha   90.00
_cell.angle_beta   90.00
_cell.angle_gamma   90.00
#
_symmetry.space_group_name_H-M   'P 1'
#
loop_
_entity.id
_entity.type
_entity.pdbx_description
1 polymer ?
#
loop_
_entity_poly.entity_id
_entity_poly.type
_entity_poly.pdbx_seq_one_letter_code
_entity_poly.pdbx_strand_id
1 'polypeptide(L)'
;MAIGSTQRRDERKPRIAQEFGARDVEAVLDLLHLTDMAWHDCYGPRQLEIPPDVLDDVLLLARGDLARLVRLSLAAVQDFRDLRLAADEQRAAAL
;
A
#
# COMPACT_ATOMS: atom_id res chain seq x y z
N MET A 1 -19.02 -7.93 5.34
CA MET A 1 -18.64 -7.24 6.60
C MET A 1 -17.42 -6.40 6.30
N ALA A 2 -17.38 -5.16 6.78
CA ALA A 2 -16.13 -4.38 6.72
C ALA A 2 -15.14 -5.00 7.72
N ILE A 3 -13.95 -5.36 7.24
CA ILE A 3 -12.87 -5.84 8.09
C ILE A 3 -12.38 -4.66 8.94
N GLY A 4 -12.23 -4.85 10.26
CA GLY A 4 -11.72 -3.82 11.16
C GLY A 4 -10.24 -3.50 10.87
N SER A 5 -9.78 -2.29 11.20
CA SER A 5 -8.40 -1.85 10.93
C SER A 5 -7.34 -2.77 11.56
N THR A 6 -7.57 -3.28 12.77
CA THR A 6 -6.70 -4.27 13.42
C THR A 6 -6.60 -5.56 12.61
N GLN A 7 -7.72 -6.11 12.15
CA GLN A 7 -7.73 -7.34 11.37
C GLN A 7 -7.00 -7.15 10.03
N ARG A 8 -7.18 -6.00 9.35
CA ARG A 8 -6.41 -5.68 8.13
C ARG A 8 -4.92 -5.63 8.38
N ARG A 9 -4.49 -5.06 9.51
CA ARG A 9 -3.08 -5.04 9.91
C ARG A 9 -2.54 -6.46 10.08
N ASP A 10 -3.27 -7.31 10.78
CA ASP A 10 -2.88 -8.70 11.03
C ASP A 10 -2.80 -9.51 9.73
N GLU A 11 -3.74 -9.31 8.82
CA GLU A 11 -3.75 -9.96 7.50
C GLU A 11 -2.59 -9.50 6.59
N ARG A 12 -2.19 -8.21 6.66
CA ARG A 12 -1.07 -7.68 5.88
C ARG A 12 0.29 -8.09 6.45
N LYS A 13 0.41 -8.35 7.75
CA LYS A 13 1.69 -8.59 8.45
C LYS A 13 2.56 -9.69 7.85
N PRO A 14 2.05 -10.89 7.50
CA PRO A 14 2.88 -11.96 6.93
C PRO A 14 3.56 -11.54 5.62
N ARG A 15 2.82 -10.84 4.75
CA ARG A 15 3.35 -10.33 3.47
C ARG A 15 4.40 -9.25 3.68
N ILE A 16 4.12 -8.28 4.54
CA ILE A 16 5.06 -7.19 4.84
C ILE A 16 6.36 -7.73 5.44
N ALA A 17 6.28 -8.75 6.31
CA ALA A 17 7.47 -9.39 6.88
C ALA A 17 8.31 -10.18 5.86
N GLN A 18 7.75 -10.56 4.71
CA GLN A 18 8.50 -11.19 3.62
C GLN A 18 9.19 -10.17 2.71
N GLU A 19 8.58 -9.00 2.52
CA GLU A 19 9.06 -7.98 1.58
C GLU A 19 10.01 -6.95 2.22
N PHE A 20 9.86 -6.68 3.53
CA PHE A 20 10.61 -5.64 4.23
C PHE A 20 11.51 -6.22 5.33
N GLY A 21 12.59 -5.50 5.64
CA GLY A 21 13.47 -5.87 6.75
C GLY A 21 12.73 -5.85 8.09
N ALA A 22 13.07 -6.78 8.99
CA ALA A 22 12.39 -6.96 10.28
C ALA A 22 12.26 -5.67 11.12
N ARG A 23 13.25 -4.78 11.03
CA ARG A 23 13.25 -3.47 11.72
C ARG A 23 12.18 -2.50 11.20
N ASP A 24 11.75 -2.67 9.95
CA ASP A 24 10.88 -1.73 9.23
C ASP A 24 9.42 -2.22 9.19
N VAL A 25 9.15 -3.49 9.52
CA VAL A 25 7.81 -4.12 9.41
C VAL A 25 6.71 -3.32 10.12
N GLU A 26 6.92 -2.94 11.38
CA GLU A 26 5.90 -2.21 12.13
C GLU A 26 5.68 -0.80 11.57
N ALA A 27 6.74 -0.12 11.13
CA ALA A 27 6.64 1.20 10.49
C ALA A 27 5.90 1.15 9.15
N VAL A 28 6.11 0.08 8.37
CA VAL A 28 5.37 -0.18 7.13
C VAL A 28 3.88 -0.38 7.44
N LEU A 29 3.54 -1.21 8.43
CA LEU A 29 2.15 -1.46 8.81
C LEU A 29 1.46 -0.19 9.33
N ASP A 30 2.18 0.68 10.04
CA ASP A 30 1.67 1.98 10.50
C ASP A 30 1.42 2.92 9.32
N LEU A 31 2.34 2.97 8.35
CA LEU A 31 2.15 3.75 7.13
C LEU A 31 0.97 3.25 6.31
N LEU A 32 0.77 1.93 6.19
CA LEU A 32 -0.37 1.36 5.48
C LEU A 32 -1.69 1.67 6.19
N HIS A 33 -1.69 1.72 7.52
CA HIS A 33 -2.85 2.19 8.28
C HIS A 33 -3.15 3.67 8.02
N LEU A 34 -2.13 4.53 8.04
CA LEU A 34 -2.28 5.94 7.66
C LEU A 34 -2.77 6.10 6.22
N THR A 35 -2.32 5.23 5.31
CA THR A 35 -2.75 5.22 3.91
C THR A 35 -4.23 4.86 3.79
N ASP A 36 -4.71 3.86 4.53
CA ASP A 36 -6.15 3.53 4.59
C ASP A 36 -6.98 4.74 5.06
N MET A 37 -6.53 5.43 6.11
CA MET A 37 -7.23 6.61 6.66
C MET A 37 -7.27 7.75 5.63
N ALA A 38 -6.13 8.07 5.02
CA ALA A 38 -6.05 9.11 4.00
C ALA A 38 -6.90 8.77 2.76
N TRP A 39 -6.91 7.49 2.36
CA TRP A 39 -7.74 7.01 1.27
C TRP A 39 -9.24 7.19 1.57
N HIS A 40 -9.68 6.81 2.77
CA HIS A 40 -11.06 7.01 3.20
C HIS A 40 -11.46 8.48 3.14
N ASP A 41 -10.61 9.38 3.63
CA ASP A 41 -10.93 10.81 3.65
C ASP A 41 -10.98 11.42 2.24
N CYS A 42 -10.15 10.93 1.31
CA CYS A 42 -10.12 11.42 -0.07
C CYS A 42 -11.22 10.82 -0.96
N TYR A 43 -11.55 9.53 -0.79
CA TYR A 43 -12.45 8.79 -1.71
C TYR A 43 -13.82 8.44 -1.09
N GLY A 44 -14.02 8.73 0.19
CA GLY A 44 -15.31 8.75 0.86
C GLY A 44 -15.71 7.44 1.57
N PRO A 45 -16.92 7.41 2.17
CA PRO A 45 -17.30 6.44 3.20
C PRO A 45 -17.44 4.99 2.72
N ARG A 46 -17.42 4.73 1.42
CA ARG A 46 -17.44 3.37 0.85
C ARG A 46 -16.04 2.79 0.64
N GLN A 47 -15.00 3.61 0.84
CA GLN A 47 -13.60 3.30 0.54
C GLN A 47 -12.81 3.30 1.86
N LEU A 48 -13.04 2.30 2.70
CA LEU A 48 -12.51 2.26 4.08
C LEU A 48 -11.00 1.94 4.16
N GLU A 49 -10.41 1.50 3.05
CA GLU A 49 -9.02 1.14 2.91
C GLU A 49 -8.55 1.37 1.48
N ILE A 50 -7.23 1.40 1.29
CA ILE A 50 -6.66 1.37 -0.06
C ILE A 50 -7.11 0.07 -0.77
N PRO A 51 -7.60 0.13 -2.02
CA PRO A 51 -8.01 -1.05 -2.75
C PRO A 51 -6.85 -2.05 -2.90
N PRO A 52 -7.12 -3.37 -2.83
CA PRO A 52 -6.06 -4.38 -2.88
C PRO A 52 -5.14 -4.28 -4.10
N ASP A 53 -5.69 -3.94 -5.26
CA ASP A 53 -4.94 -3.80 -6.51
C ASP A 53 -4.04 -2.55 -6.52
N VAL A 54 -4.48 -1.45 -5.90
CA VAL A 54 -3.64 -0.26 -5.72
C VAL A 54 -2.56 -0.52 -4.67
N LEU A 55 -2.88 -1.24 -3.59
CA LEU A 55 -1.88 -1.68 -2.61
C LEU A 55 -0.79 -2.55 -3.26
N ASP A 56 -1.19 -3.46 -4.16
CA ASP A 56 -0.25 -4.29 -4.91
C ASP A 56 0.70 -3.46 -5.78
N ASP A 57 0.19 -2.44 -6.46
CA ASP A 57 1.02 -1.52 -7.25
C ASP A 57 2.01 -0.74 -6.36
N VAL A 58 1.54 -0.25 -5.21
CA VAL A 58 2.36 0.45 -4.22
C VAL A 58 3.50 -0.44 -3.71
N LEU A 59 3.19 -1.69 -3.31
CA LEU A 59 4.18 -2.62 -2.78
C LEU A 59 5.18 -3.08 -3.85
N LEU A 60 4.68 -3.41 -5.06
CA LEU A 60 5.51 -3.76 -6.22
C LEU A 60 6.54 -2.67 -6.51
N LEU A 61 6.11 -1.41 -6.54
CA LEU A 61 6.98 -0.29 -6.84
C LEU A 61 7.89 0.07 -5.66
N ALA A 62 7.48 -0.18 -4.41
CA ALA A 62 8.29 0.09 -3.22
C ALA A 62 9.51 -0.85 -3.12
N ARG A 63 9.39 -2.10 -3.55
CA ARG A 63 10.47 -3.12 -3.55
C ARG A 63 11.16 -3.26 -2.18
N GLY A 64 10.40 -3.30 -1.10
CA GLY A 64 10.92 -3.45 0.26
C GLY A 64 11.61 -2.22 0.84
N ASP A 65 11.58 -1.07 0.15
CA ASP A 65 12.18 0.19 0.63
C ASP A 65 11.13 1.09 1.29
N LEU A 66 11.27 1.35 2.59
CA LEU A 66 10.31 2.15 3.37
C LEU A 66 10.23 3.60 2.86
N ALA A 67 11.35 4.22 2.50
CA ALA A 67 11.35 5.60 2.02
C ALA A 67 10.61 5.74 0.69
N ARG A 68 10.73 4.74 -0.19
CA ARG A 68 9.98 4.64 -1.44
C ARG A 68 8.52 4.35 -1.17
N LEU A 69 8.20 3.48 -0.22
CA LEU A 69 6.82 3.20 0.19
C LEU A 69 6.10 4.48 0.63
N VAL A 70 6.73 5.33 1.45
CA VAL A 70 6.16 6.63 1.87
C VAL A 70 5.76 7.47 0.66
N ARG A 71 6.66 7.61 -0.33
CA ARG A 71 6.40 8.41 -1.53
C ARG A 71 5.28 7.80 -2.39
N LEU A 72 5.25 6.49 -2.51
CA LEU A 72 4.24 5.77 -3.31
C LEU A 72 2.86 5.78 -2.65
N SER A 73 2.78 5.64 -1.33
CA SER A 73 1.54 5.82 -0.58
C SER A 73 0.96 7.22 -0.77
N LEU A 74 1.80 8.26 -0.70
CA LEU A 74 1.37 9.64 -0.96
C LEU A 74 0.85 9.80 -2.39
N ALA A 75 1.60 9.29 -3.38
CA ALA A 75 1.18 9.33 -4.78
C ALA A 75 -0.13 8.56 -5.00
N ALA A 76 -0.34 7.43 -4.31
CA ALA A 76 -1.55 6.63 -4.46
C ALA A 76 -2.80 7.37 -4.00
N VAL A 77 -2.69 8.07 -2.86
CA VAL A 77 -3.79 8.89 -2.34
C VAL A 77 -4.08 10.06 -3.28
N GLN A 78 -3.04 10.70 -3.84
CA GLN A 78 -3.19 11.84 -4.75
C GLN A 78 -3.77 11.44 -6.12
N ASP A 79 -3.17 10.46 -6.78
CA ASP A 79 -3.63 9.89 -8.04
C ASP A 79 -3.03 8.49 -8.27
N PHE A 80 -3.82 7.45 -7.96
CA PHE A 80 -3.38 6.06 -8.13
C PHE A 80 -3.19 5.63 -9.59
N ARG A 81 -3.71 6.39 -10.57
CA ARG A 81 -3.63 6.00 -11.99
C ARG A 81 -2.19 6.06 -12.50
N ASP A 82 -1.41 7.03 -12.02
CA ASP A 82 0.02 7.13 -12.35
C ASP A 82 0.80 5.94 -11.79
N LEU A 83 0.45 5.47 -10.59
CA LEU A 83 1.01 4.24 -10.04
C LEU A 83 0.66 3.01 -10.88
N ARG A 84 -0.60 2.90 -11.33
CA ARG A 84 -1.02 1.77 -12.17
C ARG A 84 -0.19 1.69 -13.45
N LEU A 85 0.01 2.83 -14.13
CA LEU A 85 0.84 2.89 -15.33
C LEU A 85 2.29 2.47 -15.05
N ALA A 86 2.90 3.00 -14.00
CA ALA A 86 4.27 2.64 -13.63
C ALA A 86 4.42 1.16 -13.21
N ALA A 87 3.40 0.61 -12.54
CA ALA A 87 3.36 -0.80 -12.16
C ALA A 87 3.24 -1.71 -13.38
N ASP A 88 2.41 -1.34 -14.36
CA ASP A 88 2.25 -2.08 -15.61
C ASP A 88 3.52 -2.06 -16.46
N GLU A 89 4.23 -0.92 -16.53
CA GLU A 89 5.55 -0.83 -17.15
C GLU A 89 6.58 -1.76 -16.48
N GLN A 90 6.60 -1.77 -15.13
CA GLN A 90 7.50 -2.63 -14.37
C GLN A 90 7.19 -4.12 -14.58
N ARG A 91 5.91 -4.50 -14.68
CA ARG A 91 5.47 -5.87 -15.00
C ARG A 91 5.85 -6.26 -16.43
N ALA A 92 5.66 -5.37 -17.39
CA ALA A 92 6.02 -5.62 -18.79
C ALA A 92 7.53 -5.81 -18.99
N ALA A 93 8.36 -5.10 -18.21
CA ALA A 93 9.82 -5.25 -18.24
C ALA A 93 10.34 -6.53 -17.57
N ALA A 94 9.50 -7.25 -16.83
CA ALA A 94 9.85 -8.52 -16.16
C ALA A 94 9.54 -9.77 -17.01
N LEU A 95 8.95 -9.58 -18.20
CA LEU A 95 8.66 -10.60 -19.22
C LEU A 95 9.78 -10.67 -20.26
#